data_AF-A0A1G1W1P6-F1
#
_entry.id   AF-A0A1G1W1P6-F1
#
_cell.length_a   1.000
_cell.length_b   1.000
_cell.length_c   1.000
_cell.angle_alpha   90.00
_cell.angle_beta   90.00
_cell.angle_gamma   90.00
#
_symmetry.space_group_name_H-M   'P 1'
#
loop_
_entity.id
_entity.type
_entity.pdbx_description
1 polymer ?
#
loop_
_entity_poly.entity_id
_entity_poly.type
_entity_poly.pdbx_seq_one_letter_code
_entity_poly.pdbx_strand_id
1 'polypeptide(L)'
;MELKPTELETTFLNKLNFDLAIQVVLLLALAIYSVFAILVNKQVKILNRSIQTPRAGLLNNIALAHLVYSLLGLAVVILTILL
;
A
#
# COMPACT_ATOMS: atom_id res chain seq x y z
N MET A 1 -15.37 -36.97 9.65
CA MET A 1 -14.07 -37.04 10.34
C MET A 1 -14.02 -35.79 11.22
N GLU A 2 -14.31 -35.91 12.52
CA GLU A 2 -14.18 -34.78 13.44
C GLU A 2 -12.70 -34.52 13.68
N LEU A 3 -12.23 -33.30 13.38
CA LEU A 3 -10.85 -32.90 13.64
C LEU A 3 -10.62 -32.92 15.16
N LYS A 4 -9.52 -33.55 15.58
CA LYS A 4 -9.14 -33.52 17.00
C LYS A 4 -8.83 -32.08 17.42
N PRO A 5 -9.09 -31.68 18.68
CA PRO A 5 -8.93 -30.30 19.15
C PRO A 5 -7.57 -29.67 18.80
N THR A 6 -6.50 -30.47 18.83
CA THR A 6 -5.13 -30.07 18.50
C THR A 6 -4.88 -29.82 17.00
N GLU A 7 -5.59 -30.51 16.11
CA GLU A 7 -5.50 -30.29 14.66
C GLU A 7 -6.26 -29.01 14.25
N LEU A 8 -7.34 -28.70 14.97
CA LEU A 8 -8.10 -27.46 14.78
C LEU A 8 -7.28 -26.23 15.19
N GLU A 9 -6.60 -26.30 16.34
CA GLU A 9 -5.74 -25.23 16.86
C GLU A 9 -4.55 -24.94 15.95
N THR A 10 -3.85 -25.99 15.50
CA THR A 10 -2.72 -25.84 14.55
C THR A 10 -3.15 -25.29 13.20
N THR A 11 -4.32 -25.69 12.68
CA THR A 11 -4.88 -25.14 11.44
C THR A 11 -5.22 -23.66 11.59
N PHE A 12 -5.80 -23.26 12.73
CA PHE A 12 -6.10 -21.86 13.02
C PHE A 12 -4.83 -21.01 13.13
N LEU A 13 -3.82 -21.47 13.88
CA LEU A 13 -2.53 -20.78 14.01
C LEU A 13 -1.81 -20.65 12.68
N ASN A 14 -1.80 -21.69 11.85
CA ASN A 14 -1.18 -21.65 10.52
C ASN A 14 -1.87 -20.65 9.61
N LYS A 15 -3.21 -20.59 9.63
CA LYS A 15 -3.97 -19.59 8.86
C LYS A 15 -3.65 -18.17 9.32
N LEU A 16 -3.66 -17.93 10.63
CA LEU A 16 -3.34 -16.62 11.21
C LEU A 16 -1.92 -16.15 10.82
N ASN A 17 -0.93 -17.05 10.90
CA ASN A 17 0.45 -16.75 10.54
C ASN A 17 0.60 -16.46 9.04
N PHE A 18 -0.12 -17.19 8.18
CA PHE A 18 -0.12 -16.97 6.74
C PHE A 18 -0.73 -15.61 6.36
N ASP A 19 -1.86 -15.26 6.97
CA ASP A 19 -2.54 -13.97 6.74
C ASP A 19 -1.65 -12.79 7.18
N LEU A 20 -1.00 -12.90 8.35
CA LEU A 20 -0.06 -11.89 8.84
C LEU A 20 1.15 -11.73 7.91
N ALA A 21 1.71 -12.84 7.41
CA ALA A 21 2.84 -12.80 6.47
C ALA A 21 2.48 -12.06 5.17
N ILE A 22 1.29 -12.29 4.62
CA ILE A 22 0.79 -11.57 3.44
C ILE A 22 0.66 -10.07 3.74
N GLN A 23 0.09 -9.71 4.89
CA GLN A 23 -0.08 -8.30 5.29
C GLN A 23 1.28 -7.58 5.41
N VAL A 24 2.29 -8.23 5.99
CA VAL A 24 3.65 -7.67 6.09
C VAL A 24 4.28 -7.46 4.71
N VAL A 25 4.13 -8.42 3.79
CA VAL A 25 4.63 -8.28 2.41
C VAL A 25 3.92 -7.13 1.67
N LEU A 26 2.60 -7.03 1.81
CA LEU A 26 1.82 -5.93 1.25
C LEU A 26 2.24 -4.58 1.83
N LEU A 27 2.49 -4.52 3.14
CA LEU A 27 2.96 -3.31 3.81
C LEU A 27 4.32 -2.86 3.26
N LEU A 28 5.26 -3.79 3.09
CA LEU A 28 6.57 -3.50 2.50
C LEU A 28 6.44 -3.00 1.05
N ALA A 29 5.63 -3.66 0.24
CA ALA A 29 5.38 -3.25 -1.14
C ALA A 29 4.75 -1.85 -1.23
N LEU A 30 3.75 -1.56 -0.39
CA LEU A 30 3.10 -0.25 -0.30
C LEU A 30 4.04 0.84 0.21
N ALA A 31 4.92 0.52 1.17
CA ALA A 31 5.92 1.46 1.66
C ALA A 31 6.89 1.89 0.55
N ILE A 32 7.42 0.93 -0.22
CA ILE A 32 8.28 1.20 -1.39
C ILE A 32 7.51 2.02 -2.43
N TYR A 33 6.28 1.62 -2.74
CA TYR A 33 5.44 2.34 -3.69
C TYR A 33 5.13 3.77 -3.24
N SER A 34 4.96 4.01 -1.94
CA SER A 34 4.73 5.35 -1.38
C SER A 34 5.94 6.25 -1.58
N VAL A 35 7.16 5.74 -1.36
CA VAL A 35 8.40 6.48 -1.65
C VAL A 35 8.47 6.84 -3.14
N PHE A 36 8.18 5.89 -4.02
CA PHE A 36 8.11 6.14 -5.46
C PHE A 36 7.09 7.23 -5.81
N ALA A 37 5.87 7.15 -5.28
CA ALA A 37 4.82 8.15 -5.51
C ALA A 37 5.21 9.55 -5.03
N ILE A 38 5.91 9.67 -3.90
CA ILE A 38 6.46 10.94 -3.40
C ILE A 38 7.48 11.51 -4.39
N LEU A 39 8.40 10.69 -4.90
CA LEU A 39 9.42 11.11 -5.86
C LEU A 39 8.79 11.57 -7.17
N VAL A 40 7.84 10.80 -7.71
CA VAL A 40 7.11 11.16 -8.94
C VAL A 40 6.34 12.47 -8.74
N ASN A 41 5.61 12.62 -7.64
CA ASN A 41 4.88 13.87 -7.36
C ASN A 41 5.82 15.08 -7.25
N LYS A 42 7.02 14.92 -6.66
CA LYS A 42 8.05 15.97 -6.65
C LYS A 42 8.52 16.32 -8.06
N GLN A 43 8.86 15.32 -8.87
CA GLN A 43 9.34 15.53 -10.25
C GLN A 43 8.28 16.20 -11.13
N VAL A 44 7.04 15.74 -11.05
CA VAL A 44 5.94 16.30 -11.83
C VAL A 44 5.58 17.71 -11.38
N LYS A 45 5.64 18.03 -10.07
CA LYS A 45 5.47 19.41 -9.59
C LYS A 45 6.54 20.34 -10.13
N ILE A 46 7.79 19.89 -10.19
CA ILE A 46 8.90 20.67 -10.77
C ILE A 46 8.61 20.90 -12.26
N LEU A 47 8.27 19.85 -13.01
CA LEU A 47 7.94 19.92 -14.44
C LEU A 47 6.77 20.88 -14.73
N ASN A 48 5.70 20.79 -13.94
CA ASN A 48 4.51 21.62 -14.12
C ASN A 48 4.81 23.11 -13.90
N ARG A 49 5.67 23.44 -12.93
CA ARG A 49 6.14 24.82 -12.72
C ARG A 49 6.95 25.35 -13.89
N SER A 50 7.74 24.49 -14.54
CA SER A 50 8.64 24.88 -15.64
C SER A 50 7.94 25.02 -17.00
N ILE A 51 6.98 24.15 -17.32
CA ILE A 51 6.40 24.05 -18.68
C ILE A 51 4.98 24.66 -18.76
N GLN A 52 4.21 24.67 -17.67
CA GLN A 52 2.85 25.24 -17.57
C GLN A 52 1.89 24.87 -18.73
N THR A 53 1.91 23.61 -19.17
CA THR A 53 0.96 23.11 -20.18
C THR A 53 -0.21 22.36 -19.54
N PRO A 54 -1.39 22.30 -20.19
CA PRO A 54 -2.53 21.50 -19.69
C PRO A 54 -2.17 20.03 -19.41
N ARG A 55 -1.27 19.45 -20.23
CA ARG A 55 -0.75 18.09 -20.04
C ARG A 55 0.06 17.97 -18.75
N ALA A 56 0.89 18.97 -18.43
CA ALA A 56 1.65 18.99 -17.17
C ALA A 56 0.72 19.13 -15.95
N GLY A 57 -0.38 19.87 -16.08
CA GLY A 57 -1.44 19.93 -15.06
C GLY A 57 -2.13 18.58 -14.82
N LEU A 58 -2.45 17.84 -15.90
CA LEU A 58 -3.01 16.49 -15.78
C LEU A 58 -2.03 15.51 -15.12
N LEU A 59 -0.76 15.52 -15.53
CA LEU A 59 0.27 14.69 -14.90
C LEU A 59 0.40 15.00 -13.41
N ASN A 60 0.31 16.27 -13.02
CA ASN A 60 0.36 16.68 -11.60
C ASN A 60 -0.82 16.12 -10.80
N ASN A 61 -2.02 16.12 -11.37
CA ASN A 61 -3.19 15.52 -10.72
C ASN A 61 -3.09 14.00 -10.61
N ILE A 62 -2.57 13.32 -11.64
CA ILE A 62 -2.33 11.86 -11.60
C ILE A 62 -1.28 11.51 -10.55
N ALA A 63 -0.16 12.24 -10.51
CA ALA A 63 0.89 12.02 -9.52
C ALA A 63 0.40 12.27 -8.09
N LEU A 64 -0.46 13.28 -7.89
CA LEU A 64 -1.11 13.53 -6.61
C LEU A 64 -2.05 12.40 -6.23
N ALA A 65 -2.84 11.88 -7.18
CA ALA A 65 -3.72 10.74 -6.93
C ALA A 65 -2.92 9.51 -6.47
N HIS A 66 -1.82 9.17 -7.16
CA HIS A 66 -0.95 8.06 -6.74
C HIS A 66 -0.40 8.22 -5.32
N LEU A 67 -0.03 9.45 -4.94
CA LEU A 67 0.42 9.75 -3.58
C LEU A 67 -0.70 9.58 -2.54
N VAL A 68 -1.91 10.05 -2.84
CA VAL A 68 -3.05 9.91 -1.92
C VAL A 68 -3.43 8.44 -1.76
N TYR A 69 -3.54 7.69 -2.86
CA TYR A 69 -3.88 6.28 -2.82
C TYR A 69 -2.84 5.43 -2.09
N SER A 70 -1.54 5.72 -2.26
CA SER A 70 -0.49 4.98 -1.55
C SER A 70 -0.54 5.22 -0.05
N LEU A 71 -0.74 6.46 0.40
CA LEU A 71 -0.88 6.80 1.82
C LEU A 71 -2.14 6.20 2.45
N LEU A 72 -3.28 6.25 1.74
CA LEU A 72 -4.52 5.63 2.21
C LEU A 72 -4.40 4.11 2.27
N GLY A 73 -3.83 3.48 1.25
CA GLY A 73 -3.57 2.04 1.25
C GLY A 73 -2.67 1.61 2.40
N LEU A 74 -1.61 2.38 2.69
CA LEU A 74 -0.72 2.13 3.82
C LEU A 74 -1.47 2.21 5.16
N ALA A 75 -2.32 3.24 5.34
CA ALA A 75 -3.12 3.40 6.55
C ALA A 75 -4.12 2.24 6.75
N VAL A 76 -4.76 1.79 5.67
CA VAL A 76 -5.71 0.67 5.71
C VAL A 76 -5.00 -0.63 6.11
N VAL A 77 -3.85 -0.95 5.50
CA VAL A 77 -3.11 -2.17 5.84
C VAL A 77 -2.61 -2.15 7.28
N ILE A 78 -2.12 -1.00 7.76
CA ILE A 78 -1.73 -0.85 9.17
C ILE A 78 -2.93 -1.07 10.09
N LEU A 79 -4.09 -0.49 9.77
CA LEU A 79 -5.30 -0.68 10.56
C LEU A 79 -5.73 -2.15 10.61
N THR A 80 -5.65 -2.88 9.50
CA THR A 80 -5.99 -4.32 9.47
C THR A 80 -5.02 -5.22 10.24
N ILE A 81 -3.80 -4.75 10.51
CA ILE A 81 -2.82 -5.45 11.36
C ILE A 81 -3.12 -5.19 12.85
N LEU A 82 -3.63 -4.00 13.17
CA LEU A 82 -3.87 -3.56 14.56
C LEU A 82 -5.21 -4.02 15.14
N LEU A 83 -6.18 -4.40 14.29
CA LEU A 83 -7.52 -4.89 14.66
C LEU A 83 -7.57 -6.42 14.64
#